data_AF-A0A943I359-F1
#
_entry.id   AF-A0A943I359-F1
#
_cell.length_a   1.000
_cell.length_b   1.000
_cell.length_c   1.000
_cell.angle_alpha   90.00
_cell.angle_beta   90.00
_cell.angle_gamma   90.00
#
_symmetry.space_group_name_H-M   'P 1'
#
loop_
_entity.id
_entity.type
_entity.pdbx_description
1 polymer ?
#
loop_
_entity_poly.entity_id
_entity_poly.type
_entity_poly.pdbx_seq_one_letter_code
_entity_poly.pdbx_strand_id
1 'polypeptide(L)'
;MALGKQITGDNGAFVGQYHRIRTVMYDYDTEQCHIYISHYADKQYREQEKAEIAANQAKIARYKELSGRDDLTKEERAELAGMSLRQLEAFVPEPKSIGPDTKVTLGIQEDVRKSLYDRLGVDVSTFEGAEEV
;
A
#
# COMPACT_ATOMS: atom_id res chain seq x y z
N MET A 1 -14.70 27.08 -2.12
CA MET A 1 -14.98 26.08 -1.07
C MET A 1 -15.78 24.95 -1.70
N ALA A 2 -15.14 23.88 -2.11
CA ALA A 2 -15.81 22.71 -2.66
C ALA A 2 -16.08 21.76 -1.50
N LEU A 3 -17.32 21.71 -1.04
CA LEU A 3 -17.83 20.61 -0.21
C LEU A 3 -17.62 19.34 -1.05
N GLY A 4 -16.54 18.62 -0.72
CA GLY A 4 -16.21 17.34 -1.30
C GLY A 4 -17.44 16.46 -1.26
N LYS A 5 -17.88 16.02 -2.46
CA LYS A 5 -19.02 15.13 -2.63
C LYS A 5 -18.95 14.04 -1.55
N GLN A 6 -20.05 13.94 -0.79
CA GLN A 6 -20.27 12.92 0.23
C GLN A 6 -19.78 11.56 -0.24
N ILE A 7 -18.75 11.09 0.44
CA ILE A 7 -18.17 9.77 0.28
C ILE A 7 -18.98 8.82 1.16
N THR A 8 -20.14 8.42 0.67
CA THR A 8 -20.96 7.38 1.31
C THR A 8 -21.47 6.45 0.21
N GLY A 9 -20.94 5.22 0.17
CA GLY A 9 -21.57 4.12 -0.56
C GLY A 9 -22.79 3.61 0.20
N ASP A 10 -23.59 2.77 -0.45
CA ASP A 10 -24.72 2.09 0.19
C ASP A 10 -24.26 1.34 1.45
N ASN A 11 -25.01 1.49 2.55
CA ASN A 11 -24.71 1.01 3.91
C ASN A 11 -23.67 1.80 4.74
N GLY A 12 -23.34 3.04 4.36
CA GLY A 12 -22.49 3.92 5.19
C GLY A 12 -21.00 3.58 5.15
N ALA A 13 -20.58 2.76 4.18
CA ALA A 13 -19.17 2.49 3.91
C ALA A 13 -18.51 3.74 3.29
N PHE A 14 -17.45 4.23 3.93
CA PHE A 14 -16.63 5.31 3.41
C PHE A 14 -15.79 4.77 2.24
N VAL A 15 -16.09 5.21 1.02
CA VAL A 15 -15.30 4.90 -0.19
C VAL A 15 -14.36 6.07 -0.47
N GLY A 16 -13.33 6.23 0.38
CA GLY A 16 -12.38 7.34 0.25
C GLY A 16 -11.84 7.48 -1.17
N GLN A 17 -11.75 8.71 -1.69
CA GLN A 17 -11.12 8.98 -2.99
C GLN A 17 -9.66 8.47 -3.03
N TYR A 18 -9.02 8.39 -1.86
CA TYR A 18 -7.67 7.88 -1.70
C TYR A 18 -7.73 6.62 -0.84
N HIS A 19 -7.13 5.54 -1.34
CA HIS A 19 -7.13 4.24 -0.68
C HIS A 19 -5.85 3.46 -1.02
N ARG A 20 -5.66 2.36 -0.30
CA ARG A 20 -4.58 1.40 -0.53
C ARG A 20 -5.09 0.00 -0.22
N ILE A 21 -4.75 -0.96 -1.09
CA ILE A 21 -4.87 -2.38 -0.76
C ILE A 21 -3.84 -2.68 0.33
N ARG A 22 -4.32 -2.95 1.54
CA ARG A 22 -3.47 -3.27 2.69
C ARG A 22 -3.02 -4.72 2.63
N THR A 23 -3.94 -5.63 2.34
CA THR A 23 -3.65 -7.06 2.32
C THR A 23 -4.60 -7.77 1.36
N VAL A 24 -4.06 -8.77 0.68
CA VAL A 24 -4.82 -9.73 -0.11
C VAL A 24 -4.58 -11.11 0.50
N MET A 25 -5.65 -11.81 0.86
CA MET A 25 -5.60 -13.17 1.39
C MET A 25 -6.33 -14.09 0.43
N TYR A 26 -5.65 -15.16 0.01
CA TYR A 26 -6.24 -16.20 -0.82
C TYR A 26 -6.62 -17.37 0.09
N ASP A 27 -7.92 -17.67 0.12
CA ASP A 27 -8.49 -18.86 0.71
C ASP A 27 -8.79 -19.84 -0.43
N TYR A 28 -7.89 -20.81 -0.59
CA TYR A 28 -8.01 -21.84 -1.63
C TYR A 28 -9.04 -22.91 -1.29
N ASP A 29 -9.41 -23.08 -0.01
CA ASP A 29 -10.41 -24.07 0.39
C ASP A 29 -11.81 -23.62 -0.01
N THR A 30 -12.06 -22.31 0.02
CA THR A 30 -13.34 -21.72 -0.40
C THR A 30 -13.28 -21.07 -1.79
N GLU A 31 -12.13 -21.15 -2.47
CA GLU A 31 -11.85 -20.47 -3.73
C GLU A 31 -12.14 -18.96 -3.67
N GLN A 32 -11.83 -18.32 -2.54
CA GLN A 32 -12.08 -16.91 -2.27
C GLN A 32 -10.79 -16.09 -2.13
N CYS A 33 -10.88 -14.84 -2.55
CA CYS A 33 -9.88 -13.81 -2.36
C CYS A 33 -10.48 -12.72 -1.46
N HIS A 34 -9.90 -12.53 -0.28
CA HIS A 34 -10.24 -11.44 0.63
C HIS A 34 -9.28 -10.28 0.47
N ILE A 35 -9.81 -9.12 0.09
CA ILE A 35 -9.05 -7.90 -0.15
C ILE A 35 -9.43 -6.90 0.93
N TYR A 36 -8.44 -6.42 1.67
CA TYR A 36 -8.59 -5.41 2.71
C TYR A 36 -8.11 -4.07 2.17
N ILE A 37 -9.02 -3.09 2.13
CA ILE A 37 -8.77 -1.76 1.58
C ILE A 37 -8.81 -0.74 2.71
N SER A 38 -7.70 -0.04 2.85
CA SER A 38 -7.53 1.08 3.78
C SER A 38 -7.89 2.37 3.06
N HIS A 39 -8.67 3.23 3.70
CA HIS A 39 -9.10 4.52 3.14
C HIS A 39 -8.41 5.69 3.84
N TYR A 40 -8.07 6.73 3.09
CA TYR A 40 -7.43 7.93 3.62
C TYR A 40 -8.38 9.12 3.62
N ALA A 41 -8.13 10.04 4.55
CA ALA A 41 -8.82 11.34 4.61
C ALA A 41 -8.56 12.20 3.39
N ASP A 42 -7.31 12.15 2.94
CA ASP A 42 -6.70 13.10 2.05
C ASP A 42 -5.50 12.44 1.35
N LYS A 43 -5.18 12.93 0.15
CA LYS A 43 -4.01 12.55 -0.64
C LYS A 43 -2.72 12.66 0.15
N GLN A 44 -2.60 13.69 0.99
CA GLN A 44 -1.36 13.97 1.74
C GLN A 44 -0.92 12.76 2.59
N TYR A 45 -1.87 12.05 3.21
CA TYR A 45 -1.57 10.87 4.02
C TYR A 45 -1.00 9.73 3.18
N ARG A 46 -1.56 9.53 1.98
CA ARG A 46 -1.07 8.53 1.02
C ARG A 46 0.32 8.87 0.50
N GLU A 47 0.56 10.14 0.17
CA GLU A 47 1.86 10.62 -0.35
C GLU A 47 2.96 10.56 0.73
N GLN A 48 2.62 10.85 1.99
CA GLN A 48 3.55 10.65 3.10
C GLN A 48 3.96 9.17 3.22
N GLU A 49 3.00 8.24 3.17
CA GLU A 49 3.34 6.81 3.18
C GLU A 49 4.22 6.41 1.98
N LYS A 50 3.96 6.95 0.78
CA LYS A 50 4.83 6.73 -0.39
C LYS A 50 6.25 7.21 -0.13
N ALA A 51 6.39 8.42 0.43
CA ALA A 51 7.70 8.99 0.74
C ALA A 51 8.45 8.18 1.80
N GLU A 52 7.76 7.71 2.83
CA GLU A 52 8.33 6.85 3.88
C GLU A 52 8.84 5.51 3.30
N ILE A 53 8.04 4.87 2.43
CA ILE A 53 8.43 3.63 1.73
C ILE A 53 9.62 3.88 0.81
N ALA A 54 9.60 4.95 0.02
CA ALA A 54 10.68 5.29 -0.90
C ALA A 54 11.99 5.56 -0.15
N ALA A 55 11.93 6.29 0.96
CA ALA A 55 13.08 6.52 1.82
C ALA A 55 13.65 5.22 2.41
N ASN A 56 12.77 4.29 2.82
CA ASN A 56 13.20 2.97 3.30
C ASN A 56 13.82 2.11 2.19
N GLN A 57 13.25 2.13 0.98
CA GLN A 57 13.82 1.45 -0.18
C GLN A 57 15.20 2.01 -0.55
N ALA A 58 15.39 3.32 -0.47
CA ALA A 58 16.70 3.95 -0.67
C ALA A 58 17.73 3.46 0.37
N LYS A 59 17.33 3.30 1.63
CA LYS A 59 18.20 2.71 2.67
C LYS A 59 18.55 1.26 2.38
N ILE A 60 17.61 0.45 1.90
CA ILE A 60 17.87 -0.94 1.49
C ILE A 60 18.86 -0.98 0.31
N ALA A 61 18.67 -0.11 -0.69
CA ALA A 61 19.58 -0.01 -1.82
C ALA A 61 21.00 0.38 -1.35
N ARG A 62 21.10 1.37 -0.46
CA ARG A 62 22.36 1.80 0.14
C ARG A 62 23.03 0.68 0.95
N TYR A 63 22.25 -0.04 1.78
CA TYR A 63 22.75 -1.20 2.51
C TYR A 63 23.35 -2.24 1.57
N LYS A 64 22.63 -2.59 0.48
CA LYS A 64 23.08 -3.58 -0.50
C LYS A 64 24.37 -3.13 -1.21
N GLU A 65 24.42 -1.87 -1.62
CA GLU A 65 25.62 -1.26 -2.22
C GLU A 65 26.83 -1.36 -1.29
N LEU A 66 26.69 -0.94 -0.03
CA LEU A 66 27.77 -0.98 0.95
C LEU A 66 28.16 -2.42 1.32
N SER A 67 27.20 -3.32 1.48
CA SER A 67 27.46 -4.73 1.82
C SER A 67 28.22 -5.49 0.72
N GLY A 68 28.15 -5.04 -0.53
CA GLY A 68 28.82 -5.64 -1.67
C GLY A 68 30.21 -5.07 -1.97
N ARG A 69 30.70 -4.10 -1.18
CA ARG A 69 32.00 -3.44 -1.36
C ARG A 69 32.97 -3.87 -0.27
N ASP A 70 34.18 -4.27 -0.68
CA ASP A 70 35.26 -4.63 0.25
C ASP A 70 36.09 -3.41 0.70
N ASP A 71 36.00 -2.28 -0.03
CA ASP A 71 36.82 -1.07 0.12
C ASP A 71 36.11 0.04 0.92
N LEU A 72 35.33 -0.31 1.94
CA LEU A 72 34.54 0.65 2.71
C LEU A 72 35.41 1.56 3.59
N THR A 73 35.11 2.86 3.60
CA THR A 73 35.71 3.81 4.56
C THR A 73 35.23 3.54 5.99
N LYS A 74 35.86 4.18 6.98
CA LYS A 74 35.44 4.03 8.39
C LYS A 74 34.02 4.55 8.61
N GLU A 75 33.63 5.64 7.94
CA GLU A 75 32.29 6.19 8.01
C GLU A 75 31.25 5.24 7.38
N GLU A 76 31.54 4.69 6.19
CA GLU A 76 30.64 3.77 5.49
C GLU A 76 30.43 2.46 6.27
N ARG A 77 31.46 1.96 6.96
CA ARG A 77 31.31 0.79 7.85
C ARG A 77 30.44 1.07 9.06
N ALA A 78 30.56 2.26 9.65
CA ALA A 78 29.73 2.67 10.77
C ALA A 78 28.26 2.83 10.34
N GLU A 79 28.03 3.39 9.16
CA GLU A 79 26.70 3.47 8.54
C GLU A 79 26.09 2.08 8.34
N LEU A 80 26.84 1.15 7.71
CA LEU A 80 26.38 -0.23 7.48
C LEU A 80 26.08 -0.96 8.80
N ALA A 81 26.94 -0.80 9.82
CA ALA A 81 26.74 -1.41 11.13
C ALA A 81 25.51 -0.85 11.88
N GLY A 82 25.15 0.40 11.61
CA GLY A 82 23.94 1.04 12.14
C GLY A 82 22.65 0.63 11.43
N MET A 83 22.73 -0.09 10.31
CA MET A 83 21.59 -0.55 9.53
C MET A 83 21.33 -2.05 9.74
N SER A 84 20.07 -2.41 9.93
CA SER A 84 19.62 -3.80 9.95
C SER A 84 18.72 -4.07 8.75
N LEU A 85 19.21 -4.87 7.79
CA LEU A 85 18.43 -5.22 6.59
C LEU A 85 17.09 -5.84 6.96
N ARG A 86 17.04 -6.72 7.96
CA ARG A 86 15.79 -7.35 8.43
C ARG A 86 14.79 -6.32 8.94
N GLN A 87 15.23 -5.28 9.64
CA GLN A 87 14.34 -4.22 10.12
C GLN A 87 13.86 -3.33 8.98
N LEU A 88 14.73 -3.03 8.01
CA LEU A 88 14.36 -2.26 6.81
C LEU A 88 13.36 -3.05 5.94
N GLU A 89 13.56 -4.35 5.75
CA GLU A 89 12.65 -5.20 4.97
C GLU A 89 11.31 -5.45 5.67
N ALA A 90 11.31 -5.50 7.00
CA ALA A 90 10.09 -5.60 7.80
C ALA A 90 9.38 -4.26 8.01
N PHE A 91 9.92 -3.15 7.48
CA PHE A 91 9.32 -1.83 7.64
C PHE A 91 7.97 -1.76 6.94
N VAL A 92 6.93 -1.49 7.74
CA VAL A 92 5.60 -1.16 7.26
C VAL A 92 5.27 0.22 7.83
N PRO A 93 4.99 1.23 6.98
CA PRO A 93 4.61 2.55 7.48
C PRO A 93 3.32 2.45 8.28
N GLU A 94 3.19 3.27 9.32
CA GLU A 94 1.97 3.30 10.13
C GLU A 94 0.79 3.74 9.27
N PRO A 95 -0.32 2.98 9.27
CA PRO A 95 -1.45 3.30 8.42
C PRO A 95 -2.11 4.61 8.87
N LYS A 96 -2.09 5.63 8.02
CA LYS A 96 -2.76 6.91 8.27
C LYS A 96 -4.21 6.90 7.78
N SER A 97 -4.92 5.81 8.08
CA SER A 97 -6.25 5.53 7.54
C SER A 97 -7.37 6.16 8.37
N ILE A 98 -8.46 6.58 7.71
CA ILE A 98 -9.70 6.91 8.40
C ILE A 98 -10.52 5.63 8.54
N GLY A 99 -10.61 5.15 9.78
CA GLY A 99 -11.51 4.07 10.14
C GLY A 99 -11.01 2.67 9.78
N PRO A 100 -11.87 1.65 9.96
CA PRO A 100 -11.53 0.25 9.69
C PRO A 100 -11.43 -0.01 8.19
N ASP A 101 -10.63 -1.02 7.84
CA ASP A 101 -10.49 -1.44 6.45
C ASP A 101 -11.81 -1.97 5.90
N THR A 102 -12.10 -1.67 4.64
CA THR A 102 -13.19 -2.32 3.91
C THR A 102 -12.72 -3.68 3.43
N LYS A 103 -13.42 -4.74 3.86
CA LYS A 103 -13.19 -6.11 3.37
C LYS A 103 -14.06 -6.37 2.15
N VAL A 104 -13.44 -6.71 1.03
CA VAL A 104 -14.11 -7.21 -0.17
C VAL A 104 -13.74 -8.68 -0.35
N THR A 105 -14.73 -9.53 -0.60
CA THR A 105 -14.50 -10.97 -0.84
C THR A 105 -14.93 -11.32 -2.25
N LEU A 106 -13.98 -11.72 -3.08
CA LEU A 106 -14.18 -12.09 -4.48
C LEU A 106 -13.90 -13.59 -4.66
N GLY A 107 -14.40 -14.20 -5.72
CA GLY A 107 -13.89 -15.52 -6.13
C GLY A 107 -12.46 -15.37 -6.64
N ILE A 108 -11.62 -16.39 -6.47
CA ILE A 108 -10.30 -16.43 -7.10
C ILE A 108 -10.54 -16.54 -8.61
N GLN A 109 -10.18 -15.50 -9.35
CA GLN A 109 -10.31 -15.40 -10.80
C GLN A 109 -9.02 -14.84 -11.40
N GLU A 110 -8.85 -15.00 -12.71
CA GLU A 110 -7.69 -14.49 -13.45
C GLU A 110 -7.58 -12.96 -13.38
N ASP A 111 -8.71 -12.24 -13.36
CA ASP A 111 -8.76 -10.78 -13.18
C ASP A 111 -9.64 -10.33 -11.99
N VAL A 112 -8.98 -10.26 -10.83
CA VAL A 112 -9.59 -9.82 -9.57
C VAL A 112 -9.81 -8.29 -9.55
N ARG A 113 -9.08 -7.52 -10.36
CA ARG A 113 -9.11 -6.04 -10.31
C ARG A 113 -10.43 -5.49 -10.80
N LYS A 114 -10.89 -5.91 -11.98
CA LYS A 114 -12.17 -5.45 -12.53
C LYS A 114 -13.33 -5.73 -11.58
N SER A 115 -13.41 -6.97 -11.07
CA SER A 115 -14.44 -7.39 -10.12
C SER A 115 -14.40 -6.62 -8.79
N LEU A 116 -13.21 -6.21 -8.35
CA LEU A 116 -13.05 -5.36 -7.16
C LEU A 116 -13.63 -3.97 -7.40
N TYR A 117 -13.29 -3.35 -8.54
CA TYR A 117 -13.73 -1.99 -8.88
C TYR A 117 -15.23 -1.91 -9.12
N ASP A 118 -15.80 -2.87 -9.84
CA ASP A 118 -17.25 -2.98 -10.05
C ASP A 118 -18.02 -3.02 -8.71
N ARG A 119 -17.49 -3.75 -7.71
CA ARG A 119 -18.13 -3.85 -6.38
C ARG A 119 -17.98 -2.61 -5.51
N LEU A 120 -16.91 -1.84 -5.68
CA LEU A 120 -16.72 -0.60 -4.94
C LEU A 120 -17.54 0.55 -5.54
N GLY A 121 -18.14 0.37 -6.72
CA GLY A 121 -18.84 1.42 -7.45
C GLY A 121 -17.89 2.54 -7.90
N VAL A 122 -16.62 2.21 -8.10
CA VAL A 122 -15.54 3.14 -8.44
C VAL A 122 -15.02 2.78 -9.82
N ASP A 123 -14.89 3.78 -10.69
CA ASP A 123 -14.29 3.58 -12.02
C ASP A 123 -12.83 3.11 -11.85
N VAL A 124 -12.41 2.11 -12.64
CA VAL A 124 -11.06 1.51 -12.64
C VAL A 124 -9.97 2.59 -12.71
N SER A 125 -10.26 3.70 -13.41
CA SER A 125 -9.38 4.87 -13.59
C SER A 125 -9.12 5.65 -12.30
N THR A 126 -9.88 5.41 -11.24
CA THR A 126 -9.85 6.18 -9.98
C THR A 126 -8.86 5.59 -8.97
N PHE A 127 -8.40 4.35 -9.17
CA PHE A 127 -7.42 3.71 -8.31
C PHE A 127 -6.01 4.00 -8.84
N GLU A 128 -5.16 4.70 -8.07
CA GLU A 128 -3.78 4.96 -8.48
C GLU A 128 -2.99 3.64 -8.58
N GLY A 129 -2.61 3.26 -9.81
CA GLY A 129 -1.99 1.98 -10.17
C GLY A 129 -2.74 1.20 -11.26
N ALA A 130 -3.89 1.70 -11.71
CA ALA A 130 -4.53 1.22 -12.93
C ALA A 130 -3.72 1.68 -14.16
N GLU A 131 -2.97 0.77 -14.77
CA GLU A 131 -2.68 0.89 -16.19
C GLU A 131 -3.88 0.29 -16.93
N GLU A 132 -4.47 1.03 -17.87
CA GLU A 132 -5.37 0.44 -18.87
C GLU A 132 -4.59 -0.66 -19.58
N VAL A 133 -4.99 -1.92 -19.37
CA VAL A 133 -4.52 -3.07 -20.14
C VAL A 133 -5.33 -3.22 -21.42
#